data_AF-A0A960XGA5-F1
#
_entry.id   AF-A0A960XGA5-F1
#
_cell.length_a   1.000
_cell.length_b   1.000
_cell.length_c   1.000
_cell.angle_alpha   90.00
_cell.angle_beta   90.00
_cell.angle_gamma   90.00
#
_symmetry.space_group_name_H-M   'P 1'
#
loop_
_entity.id
_entity.type
_entity.pdbx_description
1 polymer ?
#
loop_
_entity_poly.entity_id
_entity_poly.type
_entity_poly.pdbx_seq_one_letter_code
_entity_poly.pdbx_strand_id
1 'polypeptide(L)'
;MESKLKQCVIGFVLLGLLGVSLVAQPSYERPPPSLEVVQDPAERRAQYLDRVNEVLEWRAEIVARGDAQAMDFSSVAANLLLGRRIEECSARVIEMMETPGSGPFWMLPVVTVVFAGQDLLSQEAQDAIREAWRTTYQLRGDTENHFAMYYTMLYLMSEKYPHEPGETWYTGKSSEENLAESREYLIDWMDIMATIGQGEFNPTHYIGEYAIPMLFLASWAEDPEMRIRGKMV
;
A
#
# COMPACT_ATOMS: atom_id res chain seq x y z
N MET A 1 8.86 -40.70 -73.28
CA MET A 1 8.31 -39.56 -74.02
C MET A 1 7.13 -39.09 -73.20
N GLU A 2 7.40 -38.31 -72.16
CA GLU A 2 7.30 -36.84 -72.18
C GLU A 2 6.10 -36.48 -71.29
N SER A 3 6.11 -35.48 -70.45
CA SER A 3 7.20 -34.69 -69.91
C SER A 3 6.59 -33.98 -68.70
N LYS A 4 7.42 -33.78 -67.67
CA LYS A 4 7.43 -32.57 -66.83
C LYS A 4 6.18 -31.69 -66.87
N LEU A 5 5.26 -31.93 -65.95
CA LEU A 5 4.52 -30.84 -65.31
C LEU A 5 4.68 -31.02 -63.80
N LYS A 6 5.85 -30.60 -63.31
CA LYS A 6 6.00 -29.45 -62.40
C LYS A 6 5.43 -29.78 -61.01
N GLN A 7 6.27 -30.28 -60.11
CA GLN A 7 7.05 -29.45 -59.16
C GLN A 7 6.14 -28.54 -58.33
N CYS A 8 5.97 -28.96 -57.07
CA CYS A 8 5.32 -28.36 -55.89
C CYS A 8 4.30 -29.41 -55.41
N VAL A 9 4.48 -30.17 -54.33
CA VAL A 9 5.21 -29.94 -53.10
C VAL A 9 5.45 -31.34 -52.48
N ILE A 10 6.68 -31.85 -52.51
CA ILE A 10 7.14 -32.81 -51.50
C ILE A 10 8.18 -32.03 -50.72
N GLY A 11 7.89 -31.73 -49.46
CA GLY A 11 8.84 -31.08 -48.58
C GLY A 11 8.20 -30.67 -47.28
N PHE A 12 8.62 -31.34 -46.21
CA PHE A 12 8.35 -31.07 -44.81
C PHE A 12 6.98 -31.54 -44.31
N VAL A 13 6.84 -32.75 -43.74
CA VAL A 13 7.50 -33.27 -42.51
C VAL A 13 7.35 -32.26 -41.38
N LEU A 14 6.49 -32.59 -40.43
CA LEU A 14 6.42 -32.03 -39.07
C LEU A 14 6.36 -30.48 -38.96
N LEU A 15 5.16 -29.91 -39.11
CA LEU A 15 4.73 -28.90 -38.13
C LEU A 15 4.15 -29.71 -36.95
N GLY A 16 4.94 -30.23 -36.03
CA GLY A 16 5.96 -29.46 -35.32
C GLY A 16 5.20 -28.53 -34.38
N LEU A 17 4.69 -29.13 -33.30
CA LEU A 17 4.16 -28.48 -32.11
C LEU A 17 5.04 -27.30 -31.71
N LEU A 18 4.67 -26.11 -32.17
CA LEU A 18 5.09 -24.85 -31.57
C LEU A 18 3.81 -24.10 -31.25
N GLY A 19 3.03 -24.70 -30.34
CA GLY A 19 2.27 -23.89 -29.41
C GLY A 19 3.31 -23.08 -28.64
N VAL A 20 3.57 -21.86 -29.12
CA VAL A 20 4.27 -20.86 -28.34
C VAL A 20 3.46 -20.76 -27.06
N SER A 21 4.07 -21.15 -25.94
CA SER A 21 3.52 -20.91 -24.63
C SER A 21 3.29 -19.41 -24.51
N LEU A 22 2.04 -18.97 -24.69
CA LEU A 22 1.59 -17.64 -24.33
C LEU A 22 1.62 -17.59 -22.80
N VAL A 23 2.80 -17.32 -22.24
CA VAL A 23 2.91 -17.00 -20.83
C VAL A 23 2.57 -15.52 -20.70
N ALA A 24 1.29 -15.25 -20.48
CA ALA A 24 0.90 -14.10 -19.67
C ALA A 24 0.63 -14.63 -18.26
N GLN A 25 1.64 -14.54 -17.40
CA GLN A 25 1.60 -14.87 -15.97
C GLN A 25 2.32 -13.73 -15.22
N PRO A 26 1.89 -13.31 -14.02
CA PRO A 26 0.54 -13.46 -13.47
C PRO A 26 0.02 -12.18 -12.74
N SER A 27 -1.30 -11.93 -12.87
CA SER A 27 -2.18 -11.13 -11.98
C SER A 27 -3.34 -11.92 -11.28
N TYR A 28 -3.54 -13.26 -11.36
CA TYR A 28 -2.56 -14.33 -11.58
C TYR A 28 -3.07 -15.69 -12.11
N GLU A 29 -4.26 -16.18 -11.75
CA GLU A 29 -4.82 -17.45 -12.28
C GLU A 29 -6.30 -17.35 -12.74
N ARG A 30 -6.99 -16.26 -12.38
CA ARG A 30 -8.39 -16.02 -12.76
C ARG A 30 -8.49 -14.93 -13.83
N PRO A 31 -9.55 -14.93 -14.65
CA PRO A 31 -9.85 -13.84 -15.57
C PRO A 31 -9.90 -12.49 -14.82
N PRO A 32 -9.63 -11.36 -15.50
CA PRO A 32 -9.86 -10.04 -14.93
C PRO A 32 -11.31 -9.95 -14.42
N PRO A 33 -11.58 -9.19 -13.32
CA PRO A 33 -12.93 -8.99 -12.83
C PRO A 33 -13.87 -8.54 -13.95
N SER A 34 -15.09 -9.07 -13.97
CA SER A 34 -16.10 -8.63 -14.94
C SER A 34 -16.31 -7.12 -14.83
N LEU A 35 -16.39 -6.45 -15.98
CA LEU A 35 -16.76 -5.03 -16.05
C LEU A 35 -18.28 -4.83 -15.97
N GLU A 36 -19.06 -5.92 -15.94
CA GLU A 36 -20.51 -5.83 -15.80
C GLU A 36 -20.88 -5.31 -14.41
N VAL A 37 -21.76 -4.29 -14.39
CA VAL A 37 -22.22 -3.70 -13.15
C VAL A 37 -23.14 -4.66 -12.42
N VAL A 38 -22.66 -5.20 -11.30
CA VAL A 38 -23.45 -6.00 -10.36
C VAL A 38 -24.51 -5.11 -9.72
N GLN A 39 -25.77 -5.30 -10.09
CA GLN A 39 -26.88 -4.45 -9.64
C GLN A 39 -27.21 -4.65 -8.15
N ASP A 40 -27.16 -5.88 -7.67
CA ASP A 40 -27.41 -6.20 -6.26
C ASP A 40 -26.25 -5.68 -5.37
N PRO A 41 -26.51 -4.74 -4.44
CA PRO A 41 -25.47 -4.22 -3.55
C PRO A 41 -24.83 -5.29 -2.66
N ALA A 42 -25.58 -6.33 -2.25
CA ALA A 42 -25.06 -7.38 -1.40
C ALA A 42 -24.05 -8.24 -2.15
N GLU A 43 -24.40 -8.65 -3.37
CA GLU A 43 -23.50 -9.40 -4.27
C GLU A 43 -22.26 -8.56 -4.63
N ARG A 44 -22.45 -7.28 -4.96
CA ARG A 44 -21.33 -6.37 -5.25
C ARG A 44 -20.36 -6.27 -4.08
N ARG A 45 -20.89 -6.18 -2.85
CA ARG A 45 -20.07 -6.13 -1.63
C ARG A 45 -19.35 -7.46 -1.39
N ALA A 46 -20.00 -8.59 -1.62
CA ALA A 46 -19.38 -9.91 -1.49
C ALA A 46 -18.20 -10.06 -2.45
N GLN A 47 -18.39 -9.73 -3.73
CA GLN A 47 -17.32 -9.79 -4.75
C GLN A 47 -16.16 -8.85 -4.43
N TYR A 48 -16.43 -7.65 -3.89
CA TYR A 48 -15.40 -6.74 -3.42
C TYR A 48 -14.56 -7.37 -2.30
N LEU A 49 -15.21 -7.96 -1.28
CA LEU A 49 -14.51 -8.59 -0.16
C LEU A 49 -13.72 -9.83 -0.58
N ASP A 50 -14.25 -10.63 -1.52
CA ASP A 50 -13.52 -11.76 -2.09
C ASP A 50 -12.24 -11.30 -2.79
N ARG A 51 -12.30 -10.19 -3.52
CA ARG A 51 -11.12 -9.61 -4.16
C ARG A 51 -10.12 -9.06 -3.13
N VAL A 52 -10.59 -8.43 -2.06
CA VAL A 52 -9.72 -7.98 -0.96
C VAL A 52 -8.99 -9.18 -0.35
N ASN A 53 -9.71 -10.26 -0.03
CA ASN A 53 -9.12 -11.48 0.53
C ASN A 53 -8.10 -12.12 -0.42
N GLU A 54 -8.42 -12.19 -1.72
CA GLU A 54 -7.49 -12.71 -2.74
C GLU A 54 -6.18 -11.91 -2.76
N VAL A 55 -6.25 -10.58 -2.72
CA VAL A 55 -5.06 -9.71 -2.71
C VAL A 55 -4.26 -9.89 -1.41
N LEU A 56 -4.92 -10.01 -0.26
CA LEU A 56 -4.25 -10.24 1.02
C LEU A 56 -3.53 -11.59 1.06
N GLU A 57 -4.19 -12.67 0.66
CA GLU A 57 -3.60 -14.01 0.57
C GLU A 57 -2.41 -14.02 -0.40
N TRP A 58 -2.60 -13.43 -1.59
CA TRP A 58 -1.53 -13.30 -2.56
C TRP A 58 -0.34 -12.51 -1.99
N ARG A 59 -0.58 -11.41 -1.27
CA ARG A 59 0.52 -10.63 -0.72
C ARG A 59 1.21 -11.33 0.45
N ALA A 60 0.46 -12.04 1.30
CA ALA A 60 0.98 -12.76 2.46
C ALA A 60 1.90 -13.93 2.07
N GLU A 61 1.64 -14.57 0.92
CA GLU A 61 2.40 -15.73 0.44
C GLU A 61 3.61 -15.39 -0.48
N ILE A 62 3.96 -14.10 -0.64
CA ILE A 62 4.99 -13.66 -1.60
C ILE A 62 6.34 -14.39 -1.44
N VAL A 63 6.75 -14.68 -0.20
CA VAL A 63 7.99 -15.43 0.09
C VAL A 63 7.82 -16.92 -0.21
N ALA A 64 6.67 -17.51 0.16
CA ALA A 64 6.41 -18.93 -0.05
C ALA A 64 6.34 -19.29 -1.55
N ARG A 65 5.88 -18.35 -2.37
CA ARG A 65 5.88 -18.47 -3.84
C ARG A 65 7.25 -18.25 -4.48
N GLY A 66 8.23 -17.76 -3.74
CA GLY A 66 9.56 -17.43 -4.26
C GLY A 66 9.62 -16.12 -5.05
N ASP A 67 8.58 -15.28 -5.00
CA ASP A 67 8.54 -13.98 -5.66
C ASP A 67 9.42 -12.94 -4.95
N ALA A 68 9.71 -13.17 -3.66
CA ALA A 68 10.60 -12.34 -2.84
C ALA A 68 11.44 -13.22 -1.91
N GLN A 69 12.65 -12.77 -1.58
CA GLN A 69 13.54 -13.49 -0.65
C GLN A 69 13.09 -13.36 0.81
N ALA A 70 12.48 -12.23 1.17
CA ALA A 70 12.03 -11.93 2.52
C ALA A 70 10.74 -11.11 2.48
N MET A 71 10.01 -11.08 3.60
CA MET A 71 8.82 -10.26 3.74
C MET A 71 9.19 -8.77 3.71
N ASP A 72 8.50 -7.96 2.91
CA ASP A 72 8.49 -6.51 3.06
C ASP A 72 7.31 -6.06 3.91
N PHE A 73 7.23 -4.76 4.25
CA PHE A 73 6.16 -4.21 5.08
C PHE A 73 4.75 -4.56 4.59
N SER A 74 4.48 -4.56 3.28
CA SER A 74 3.13 -4.87 2.79
C SER A 74 2.80 -6.35 2.96
N SER A 75 3.79 -7.26 2.84
CA SER A 75 3.60 -8.68 3.16
C SER A 75 3.49 -8.96 4.66
N VAL A 76 4.20 -8.19 5.49
CA VAL A 76 4.03 -8.19 6.95
C VAL A 76 2.61 -7.75 7.31
N ALA A 77 2.15 -6.61 6.79
CA ALA A 77 0.80 -6.12 7.03
C ALA A 77 -0.28 -7.11 6.57
N ALA A 78 -0.11 -7.75 5.40
CA ALA A 78 -1.04 -8.76 4.93
C ALA A 78 -1.12 -9.98 5.86
N ASN A 79 0.02 -10.47 6.36
CA ASN A 79 0.05 -11.57 7.33
C ASN A 79 -0.60 -11.18 8.67
N LEU A 80 -0.35 -9.95 9.16
CA LEU A 80 -0.97 -9.43 10.38
C LEU A 80 -2.49 -9.31 10.24
N LEU A 81 -2.99 -8.76 9.12
CA LEU A 81 -4.44 -8.67 8.83
C LEU A 81 -5.11 -10.04 8.75
N LEU A 82 -4.38 -11.07 8.33
CA LEU A 82 -4.85 -12.46 8.30
C LEU A 82 -4.66 -13.20 9.64
N GLY A 83 -4.02 -12.57 10.65
CA GLY A 83 -3.71 -13.19 11.94
C GLY A 83 -2.71 -14.33 11.86
N ARG A 84 -1.76 -14.29 10.90
CA ARG A 84 -0.81 -15.36 10.62
C ARG A 84 0.63 -14.91 10.84
N ARG A 85 1.53 -15.86 11.11
CA ARG A 85 2.98 -15.66 11.16
C ARG A 85 3.41 -14.48 12.05
N ILE A 86 2.71 -14.29 13.17
CA ILE A 86 2.84 -13.09 14.03
C ILE A 86 4.27 -12.93 14.56
N GLU A 87 4.89 -14.04 14.98
CA GLU A 87 6.28 -14.05 15.46
C GLU A 87 7.27 -13.69 14.34
N GLU A 88 7.11 -14.29 13.16
CA GLU A 88 7.93 -13.99 11.97
C GLU A 88 7.76 -12.53 11.52
N CYS A 89 6.54 -12.00 11.58
CA CYS A 89 6.22 -10.62 11.27
C CYS A 89 6.93 -9.67 12.26
N SER A 90 6.86 -9.97 13.57
CA SER A 90 7.51 -9.16 14.60
C SER A 90 9.03 -9.16 14.43
N ALA A 91 9.64 -10.33 14.21
CA ALA A 91 11.08 -10.44 13.95
C ALA A 91 11.48 -9.64 12.69
N ARG A 92 10.67 -9.72 11.62
CA ARG A 92 10.95 -8.99 10.39
C ARG A 92 10.82 -7.48 10.56
N VAL A 93 9.86 -7.00 11.36
CA VAL A 93 9.74 -5.58 11.69
C VAL A 93 11.00 -5.08 12.37
N ILE A 94 11.49 -5.80 13.39
CA ILE A 94 12.72 -5.43 14.11
C ILE A 94 13.89 -5.31 13.13
N GLU A 95 14.09 -6.33 12.27
CA GLU A 95 15.14 -6.31 11.25
C GLU A 95 15.02 -5.11 10.29
N MET A 96 13.81 -4.81 9.80
CA MET A 96 13.60 -3.66 8.89
C MET A 96 13.82 -2.30 9.57
N MET A 97 13.68 -2.22 10.90
CA MET A 97 13.93 -1.00 11.66
C MET A 97 15.43 -0.76 11.95
N GLU A 98 16.32 -1.73 11.66
CA GLU A 98 17.77 -1.51 11.75
C GLU A 98 18.28 -0.52 10.70
N THR A 99 17.64 -0.50 9.53
CA THR A 99 17.94 0.42 8.42
C THR A 99 16.65 1.05 7.89
N PRO A 100 16.02 1.95 8.65
CA PRO A 100 14.76 2.56 8.26
C PRO A 100 14.96 3.45 7.02
N GLY A 101 13.93 3.47 6.17
CA GLY A 101 13.88 4.36 5.01
C GLY A 101 13.51 5.80 5.41
N SER A 102 13.26 6.63 4.40
CA SER A 102 12.84 8.02 4.60
C SER A 102 11.66 8.40 3.72
N GLY A 103 10.82 9.27 4.25
CA GLY A 103 9.73 9.94 3.56
C GLY A 103 8.48 9.10 3.38
N PRO A 104 7.52 9.58 2.57
CA PRO A 104 6.16 9.02 2.55
C PRO A 104 6.11 7.55 2.16
N PHE A 105 7.04 7.07 1.32
CA PHE A 105 7.11 5.66 0.90
C PHE A 105 7.69 4.72 1.95
N TRP A 106 8.33 5.25 3.00
CA TRP A 106 8.65 4.48 4.20
C TRP A 106 7.57 4.64 5.27
N MET A 107 7.11 5.87 5.50
CA MET A 107 6.12 6.17 6.54
C MET A 107 4.82 5.42 6.31
N LEU A 108 4.29 5.42 5.08
CA LEU A 108 3.02 4.78 4.74
C LEU A 108 3.01 3.28 5.06
N PRO A 109 3.92 2.45 4.53
CA PRO A 109 3.89 1.02 4.82
C PRO A 109 4.19 0.71 6.30
N VAL A 110 4.98 1.53 7.00
CA VAL A 110 5.20 1.39 8.44
C VAL A 110 3.92 1.66 9.22
N VAL A 111 3.20 2.74 8.93
CA VAL A 111 1.91 3.05 9.55
C VAL A 111 0.90 1.93 9.28
N THR A 112 0.86 1.37 8.07
CA THR A 112 0.02 0.19 7.77
C THR A 112 0.32 -0.96 8.73
N VAL A 113 1.61 -1.27 8.95
CA VAL A 113 2.03 -2.34 9.86
C VAL A 113 1.66 -2.02 11.31
N VAL A 114 1.83 -0.77 11.75
CA VAL A 114 1.47 -0.32 13.10
C VAL A 114 -0.02 -0.54 13.38
N PHE A 115 -0.89 -0.13 12.46
CA PHE A 115 -2.34 -0.23 12.68
C PHE A 115 -2.89 -1.63 12.39
N ALA A 116 -2.34 -2.35 11.40
CA ALA A 116 -2.70 -3.75 11.16
C ALA A 116 -2.25 -4.68 12.31
N GLY A 117 -1.13 -4.34 12.95
CA GLY A 117 -0.47 -5.15 13.97
C GLY A 117 -0.62 -4.63 15.40
N GLN A 118 -1.47 -3.62 15.65
CA GLN A 118 -1.53 -2.92 16.93
C GLN A 118 -1.67 -3.86 18.14
N ASP A 119 -2.48 -4.90 18.01
CA ASP A 119 -2.74 -5.89 19.07
C ASP A 119 -1.99 -7.22 18.85
N LEU A 120 -1.11 -7.29 17.85
CA LEU A 120 -0.45 -8.53 17.40
C LEU A 120 1.08 -8.47 17.49
N LEU A 121 1.68 -7.32 17.17
CA LEU A 121 3.13 -7.15 17.19
C LEU A 121 3.68 -7.30 18.61
N SER A 122 4.84 -7.95 18.73
CA SER A 122 5.57 -7.98 20.00
C SER A 122 5.91 -6.57 20.47
N GLN A 123 6.05 -6.37 21.78
CA GLN A 123 6.46 -5.08 22.34
C GLN A 123 7.80 -4.62 21.75
N GLU A 124 8.76 -5.53 21.58
CA GLU A 124 10.06 -5.23 20.97
C GLU A 124 9.95 -4.70 19.54
N ALA A 125 9.03 -5.25 18.73
CA ALA A 125 8.77 -4.74 17.38
C ALA A 125 8.12 -3.35 17.39
N GLN A 126 7.20 -3.10 18.34
CA GLN A 126 6.60 -1.78 18.53
C GLN A 126 7.63 -0.74 18.97
N ASP A 127 8.53 -1.13 19.89
CA ASP A 127 9.62 -0.27 20.39
C ASP A 127 10.62 0.04 19.27
N ALA A 128 10.95 -0.94 18.41
CA ALA A 128 11.81 -0.73 17.26
C ALA A 128 11.21 0.27 16.25
N ILE A 129 9.91 0.17 15.98
CA ILE A 129 9.20 1.17 15.16
C ILE A 129 9.28 2.54 15.82
N ARG A 130 9.00 2.63 17.13
CA ARG A 130 9.03 3.90 17.84
C ARG A 130 10.42 4.52 17.79
N GLU A 131 11.47 3.73 17.96
CA GLU A 131 12.85 4.22 17.87
C GLU A 131 13.20 4.73 16.46
N ALA A 132 12.72 4.06 15.41
CA ALA A 132 12.91 4.53 14.04
C ALA A 132 12.24 5.90 13.81
N TRP A 133 11.01 6.10 14.31
CA TRP A 133 10.33 7.40 14.27
C TRP A 133 11.01 8.49 15.12
N ARG A 134 11.78 8.12 16.14
CA ARG A 134 12.55 9.06 16.94
C ARG A 134 13.82 9.53 16.22
N THR A 135 14.53 8.60 15.59
CA THR A 135 15.91 8.82 15.15
C THR A 135 16.07 9.06 13.65
N THR A 136 15.07 8.66 12.86
CA THR A 136 15.19 8.69 11.39
C THR A 136 14.46 9.88 10.82
N TYR A 137 15.24 10.82 10.27
CA TYR A 137 14.69 11.98 9.58
C TYR A 137 13.83 11.55 8.37
N GLN A 138 12.57 11.99 8.35
CA GLN A 138 11.65 11.72 7.26
C GLN A 138 11.57 12.92 6.31
N LEU A 139 11.95 12.71 5.06
CA LEU A 139 11.77 13.69 4.00
C LEU A 139 10.29 13.81 3.64
N ARG A 140 9.72 15.01 3.74
CA ARG A 140 8.33 15.26 3.32
C ARG A 140 8.06 14.92 1.86
N GLY A 141 9.08 14.98 1.01
CA GLY A 141 8.97 14.91 -0.45
C GLY A 141 8.89 16.30 -1.07
N ASP A 142 8.52 16.35 -2.34
CA ASP A 142 8.54 17.55 -3.21
C ASP A 142 7.22 17.81 -3.97
N THR A 143 6.26 16.89 -3.93
CA THR A 143 4.96 17.00 -4.61
C THR A 143 3.80 17.01 -3.62
N GLU A 144 2.64 17.48 -4.07
CA GLU A 144 1.46 17.64 -3.21
C GLU A 144 0.95 16.29 -2.66
N ASN A 145 0.99 15.22 -3.46
CA ASN A 145 0.63 13.88 -3.00
C ASN A 145 1.60 13.36 -1.93
N HIS A 146 2.91 13.62 -2.08
CA HIS A 146 3.91 13.27 -1.06
C HIS A 146 3.63 13.99 0.26
N PHE A 147 3.22 15.26 0.21
CA PHE A 147 2.90 16.03 1.41
C PHE A 147 1.64 15.49 2.09
N ALA A 148 0.58 15.21 1.34
CA ALA A 148 -0.64 14.59 1.87
C ALA A 148 -0.36 13.25 2.55
N MET A 149 0.47 12.40 1.93
CA MET A 149 0.93 11.15 2.54
C MET A 149 1.74 11.40 3.81
N TYR A 150 2.77 12.24 3.75
CA TYR A 150 3.64 12.56 4.88
C TYR A 150 2.86 13.06 6.09
N TYR A 151 2.03 14.09 5.91
CA TYR A 151 1.28 14.69 7.01
C TYR A 151 0.18 13.77 7.52
N THR A 152 -0.41 12.92 6.68
CA THR A 152 -1.34 11.89 7.17
C THR A 152 -0.65 10.88 8.06
N MET A 153 0.53 10.37 7.66
CA MET A 153 1.25 9.39 8.48
C MET A 153 1.77 10.01 9.78
N LEU A 154 2.28 11.25 9.73
CA LEU A 154 2.70 11.98 10.91
C LEU A 154 1.51 12.29 11.84
N TYR A 155 0.36 12.68 11.29
CA TYR A 155 -0.89 12.88 12.03
C TYR A 155 -1.28 11.62 12.81
N LEU A 156 -1.40 10.48 12.12
CA LEU A 156 -1.87 9.23 12.73
C LEU A 156 -0.91 8.71 13.80
N MET A 157 0.40 8.82 13.58
CA MET A 157 1.37 8.43 14.59
C MET A 157 1.37 9.39 15.78
N SER A 158 1.21 10.70 15.55
CA SER A 158 1.12 11.68 16.65
C SER A 158 -0.14 11.50 17.49
N GLU A 159 -1.25 11.13 16.86
CA GLU A 159 -2.52 10.79 17.53
C GLU A 159 -2.37 9.49 18.34
N LYS A 160 -1.69 8.48 17.79
CA LYS A 160 -1.43 7.19 18.47
C LYS A 160 -0.52 7.33 19.70
N TYR A 161 0.42 8.27 19.69
CA TYR A 161 1.37 8.51 20.77
C TYR A 161 1.17 9.91 21.37
N PRO A 162 0.06 10.15 22.10
CA PRO A 162 -0.23 11.48 22.64
C PRO A 162 0.76 11.86 23.75
N HIS A 163 0.96 13.16 23.95
CA HIS A 163 1.75 13.73 25.04
C HIS A 163 3.25 13.38 25.05
N GLU A 164 3.79 12.86 23.94
CA GLU A 164 5.23 12.64 23.86
C GLU A 164 5.98 13.96 23.58
N PRO A 165 7.12 14.19 24.28
CA PRO A 165 7.93 15.38 24.07
C PRO A 165 8.70 15.32 22.76
N GLY A 166 9.19 16.48 22.29
CA GLY A 166 9.88 16.57 20.99
C GLY A 166 11.12 15.70 20.83
N GLU A 167 11.77 15.30 21.92
CA GLU A 167 12.93 14.39 21.89
C GLU A 167 12.58 12.95 21.46
N THR A 168 11.30 12.58 21.44
CA THR A 168 10.85 11.28 20.93
C THR A 168 10.54 11.31 19.44
N TRP A 169 10.58 12.47 18.79
CA TRP A 169 10.26 12.62 17.36
C TRP A 169 11.44 13.12 16.56
N TYR A 170 11.63 12.58 15.35
CA TYR A 170 12.66 13.09 14.42
C TYR A 170 12.48 14.57 14.06
N THR A 171 11.26 15.12 14.22
CA THR A 171 10.93 16.52 13.94
C THR A 171 11.41 17.47 15.03
N GLY A 172 11.74 16.97 16.23
CA GLY A 172 12.02 17.78 17.41
C GLY A 172 10.79 18.46 18.02
N LYS A 173 9.59 18.18 17.51
CA LYS A 173 8.30 18.71 17.97
C LYS A 173 7.56 17.67 18.82
N SER A 174 6.82 18.12 19.82
CA SER A 174 5.91 17.27 20.59
C SER A 174 4.85 16.61 19.70
N SER A 175 4.21 15.57 20.22
CA SER A 175 3.06 14.93 19.54
C SER A 175 1.97 15.96 19.21
N GLU A 176 1.67 16.87 20.12
CA GLU A 176 0.65 17.90 19.92
C GLU A 176 1.02 18.89 18.80
N GLU A 177 2.29 19.30 18.73
CA GLU A 177 2.78 20.19 17.67
C GLU A 177 2.78 19.50 16.30
N ASN A 178 3.23 18.25 16.23
CA ASN A 178 3.18 17.44 15.00
C ASN A 178 1.73 17.21 14.54
N LEU A 179 0.84 16.90 15.48
CA LEU A 179 -0.58 16.68 15.23
C LEU A 179 -1.24 17.96 14.70
N ALA A 180 -1.01 19.10 15.35
CA ALA A 180 -1.57 20.38 14.97
C ALA A 180 -1.10 20.83 13.58
N GLU A 181 0.20 20.77 13.30
CA GLU A 181 0.75 21.14 11.99
C GLU A 181 0.22 20.23 10.89
N SER A 182 0.19 18.91 11.15
CA SER A 182 -0.31 17.95 10.17
C SER A 182 -1.80 18.17 9.89
N ARG A 183 -2.59 18.45 10.92
CA ARG A 183 -4.02 18.74 10.80
C ARG A 183 -4.28 20.01 9.99
N GLU A 184 -3.56 21.09 10.28
CA GLU A 184 -3.70 22.36 9.58
C GLU A 184 -3.40 22.19 8.09
N TYR A 185 -2.27 21.55 7.76
CA TYR A 185 -1.93 21.27 6.37
C TYR A 185 -3.00 20.43 5.66
N LEU A 186 -3.44 19.33 6.29
CA LEU A 186 -4.40 18.41 5.67
C LEU A 186 -5.75 19.09 5.42
N ILE A 187 -6.22 19.93 6.33
CA ILE A 187 -7.48 20.66 6.16
C ILE A 187 -7.36 21.69 5.03
N ASP A 188 -6.30 22.49 5.01
CA ASP A 188 -6.06 23.46 3.93
C ASP A 188 -5.98 22.75 2.56
N TRP A 189 -5.24 21.65 2.49
CA TRP A 189 -5.12 20.83 1.30
C TRP A 189 -6.47 20.24 0.84
N MET A 190 -7.28 19.71 1.77
CA MET A 190 -8.62 19.20 1.45
C MET A 190 -9.54 20.29 0.91
N ASP A 191 -9.46 21.49 1.47
CA ASP A 191 -10.27 22.64 1.01
C ASP A 191 -9.85 23.06 -0.41
N ILE A 192 -8.56 23.06 -0.74
CA ILE A 192 -8.07 23.25 -2.12
C ILE A 192 -8.63 22.17 -3.05
N MET A 193 -8.46 20.89 -2.66
CA MET A 193 -8.93 19.73 -3.44
C MET A 193 -10.42 19.77 -3.72
N ALA A 194 -11.23 20.14 -2.74
CA ALA A 194 -12.69 20.19 -2.87
C ALA A 194 -13.19 21.40 -3.68
N THR A 195 -12.40 22.47 -3.79
CA THR A 195 -12.82 23.72 -4.46
C THR A 195 -12.35 23.81 -5.90
N ILE A 196 -11.09 23.48 -6.16
CA ILE A 196 -10.46 23.65 -7.49
C ILE A 196 -9.78 22.37 -8.01
N GLY A 197 -9.78 21.28 -7.24
CA GLY A 197 -9.04 20.07 -7.56
C GLY A 197 -7.59 20.15 -7.06
N GLN A 198 -6.68 19.48 -7.75
CA GLN A 198 -5.26 19.42 -7.35
C GLN A 198 -4.60 20.81 -7.41
N GLY A 199 -3.89 21.17 -6.35
CA GLY A 199 -3.09 22.39 -6.31
C GLY A 199 -1.86 22.34 -7.23
N GLU A 200 -1.37 21.13 -7.51
CA GLU A 200 -0.29 20.85 -8.45
C GLU A 200 -0.82 20.30 -9.80
N PHE A 201 -0.16 20.66 -10.90
CA PHE A 201 -0.46 20.04 -12.20
C PHE A 201 0.09 18.62 -12.24
N ASN A 202 -0.78 17.64 -12.00
CA ASN A 202 -0.43 16.23 -12.04
C ASN A 202 -1.29 15.46 -13.06
N PRO A 203 -0.73 14.44 -13.75
CA PRO A 203 -1.55 13.57 -14.57
C PRO A 203 -2.52 12.74 -13.71
N THR A 204 -3.65 12.33 -14.31
CA THR A 204 -4.75 11.64 -13.62
C THR A 204 -4.38 10.32 -12.94
N HIS A 205 -3.24 9.70 -13.28
CA HIS A 205 -2.80 8.47 -12.64
C HIS A 205 -2.45 8.68 -11.15
N TYR A 206 -2.11 9.90 -10.73
CA TYR A 206 -1.75 10.19 -9.34
C TYR A 206 -2.93 10.21 -8.36
N ILE A 207 -4.17 10.06 -8.85
CA ILE A 207 -5.35 10.08 -7.99
C ILE A 207 -5.29 8.99 -6.90
N GLY A 208 -4.62 7.88 -7.18
CA GLY A 208 -4.38 6.82 -6.19
C GLY A 208 -3.55 7.31 -5.01
N GLU A 209 -2.47 8.02 -5.28
CA GLU A 209 -1.52 8.55 -4.29
C GLU A 209 -2.18 9.58 -3.37
N TYR A 210 -3.16 10.34 -3.86
CA TYR A 210 -3.99 11.22 -3.01
C TYR A 210 -5.11 10.48 -2.27
N ALA A 211 -5.66 9.40 -2.85
CA ALA A 211 -6.71 8.63 -2.21
C ALA A 211 -6.20 7.81 -1.01
N ILE A 212 -4.96 7.30 -1.07
CA ILE A 212 -4.38 6.49 0.00
C ILE A 212 -4.38 7.21 1.37
N PRO A 213 -3.84 8.43 1.53
CA PRO A 213 -3.88 9.12 2.83
C PRO A 213 -5.32 9.34 3.33
N MET A 214 -6.27 9.61 2.42
CA MET A 214 -7.67 9.79 2.79
C MET A 214 -8.31 8.50 3.34
N LEU A 215 -8.00 7.36 2.71
CA LEU A 215 -8.41 6.04 3.21
C LEU A 215 -7.85 5.76 4.61
N PHE A 216 -6.62 6.18 4.89
CA PHE A 216 -5.99 6.01 6.20
C PHE A 216 -6.70 6.85 7.27
N LEU A 217 -6.97 8.13 6.99
CA LEU A 217 -7.74 8.99 7.90
C LEU A 217 -9.15 8.43 8.17
N ALA A 218 -9.86 8.05 7.11
CA ALA A 218 -11.21 7.49 7.23
C ALA A 218 -11.26 6.18 8.03
N SER A 219 -10.16 5.41 8.00
CA SER A 219 -10.06 4.12 8.68
C SER A 219 -9.60 4.28 10.12
N TRP A 220 -8.56 5.07 10.36
CA TRP A 220 -7.75 5.00 11.59
C TRP A 220 -7.65 6.28 12.40
N ALA A 221 -8.06 7.44 11.88
CA ALA A 221 -8.07 8.64 12.72
C ALA A 221 -9.05 8.46 13.90
N GLU A 222 -8.67 8.99 15.06
CA GLU A 222 -9.52 9.06 16.25
C GLU A 222 -10.41 10.31 16.22
N ASP A 223 -9.89 11.46 15.73
CA ASP A 223 -10.69 12.69 15.51
C ASP A 223 -11.85 12.41 14.52
N PRO A 224 -13.13 12.47 14.97
CA PRO A 224 -14.27 12.23 14.11
C PRO A 224 -14.36 13.20 12.92
N GLU A 225 -13.88 14.44 13.05
CA GLU A 225 -13.85 15.40 11.95
C GLU A 225 -12.89 14.92 10.85
N MET A 226 -11.66 14.53 11.23
CA MET A 226 -10.66 14.04 10.29
C MET A 226 -11.11 12.73 9.63
N ARG A 227 -11.79 11.85 10.36
CA ARG A 227 -12.41 10.64 9.78
C ARG A 227 -13.47 10.97 8.73
N ILE A 228 -14.29 12.00 8.94
CA ILE A 228 -15.32 12.42 7.98
C ILE A 228 -14.64 13.05 6.77
N ARG A 229 -13.69 13.97 6.98
CA ARG A 229 -12.94 14.61 5.90
C ARG A 229 -12.20 13.61 5.01
N GLY A 230 -11.59 12.58 5.59
CA GLY A 230 -10.95 11.49 4.84
C GLY A 230 -11.88 10.69 3.93
N LYS A 231 -13.21 10.81 4.06
CA LYS A 231 -14.14 10.19 3.11
C LYS A 231 -14.28 10.99 1.82
N MET A 232 -13.90 12.28 1.84
CA MET A 232 -14.04 13.21 0.70
C MET A 232 -15.49 13.23 0.15
N VAL A 233 -16.48 13.26 1.05
CA VAL A 233 -17.93 13.25 0.74
C VAL A 233 -18.65 14.50 1.22
#